data_AF-G5R3E2-F1
#
_entry.id   AF-G5R3E2-F1
#
_cell.length_a   1.000
_cell.length_b   1.000
_cell.length_c   1.000
_cell.angle_alpha   90.00
_cell.angle_beta   90.00
_cell.angle_gamma   90.00
#
_symmetry.space_group_name_H-M   'P 1'
#
loop_
_entity.id
_entity.type
_entity.pdbx_description
1 polymer ?
#
loop_
_entity_poly.entity_id
_entity_poly.type
_entity_poly.pdbx_seq_one_letter_code
_entity_poly.pdbx_strand_id
1 'polypeptide(L)'
;DVLAGVAADIRNNPVIAYEEDCVTRLIQDDVNETAYNRIKNWSISELREYVLSDETSVDDIAFTRKGLTSEVVAAVAKICSNADLIYGGKKMPVIKKANTTIGIPGTFSCRLQPNDTRDDVQSIAAQIYEGLSFGAGDAVIGVNPVTDDVENLTRVLDTVYGVIDKFNIPTQGCVLAHVTTQIEAIRRGAPGQIEAIRRGAPRRAD
;
A
#
# COMPACT_ATOMS: atom_id res chain seq x y z
N ASP A 1 -20.14 16.51 -15.65
CA ASP A 1 -20.98 17.61 -15.13
C ASP A 1 -21.52 17.38 -13.72
N VAL A 2 -22.09 16.22 -13.36
CA VAL A 2 -22.69 16.02 -12.02
C VAL A 2 -21.69 15.79 -10.87
N LEU A 3 -20.46 15.34 -11.14
CA LEU A 3 -19.41 15.15 -10.11
C LEU A 3 -18.68 16.44 -9.68
N ALA A 4 -19.10 17.60 -10.19
CA ALA A 4 -18.56 18.92 -9.86
C ALA A 4 -19.11 19.49 -8.53
N GLY A 5 -19.39 18.62 -7.55
CA GLY A 5 -19.73 19.05 -6.18
C GLY A 5 -18.53 19.67 -5.46
N VAL A 6 -18.77 20.20 -4.26
CA VAL A 6 -17.68 20.70 -3.39
C VAL A 6 -17.13 19.60 -2.49
N ALA A 7 -15.87 19.72 -2.08
CA ALA A 7 -15.19 18.74 -1.25
C ALA A 7 -15.93 18.47 0.06
N ALA A 8 -16.55 19.48 0.68
CA ALA A 8 -17.36 19.32 1.88
C ALA A 8 -18.55 18.39 1.69
N ASP A 9 -19.26 18.50 0.56
CA ASP A 9 -20.45 17.68 0.30
C ASP A 9 -20.06 16.21 0.21
N ILE A 10 -18.96 15.91 -0.47
CA ILE A 10 -18.46 14.53 -0.60
C ILE A 10 -17.92 14.02 0.73
N ARG A 11 -17.18 14.85 1.47
CA ARG A 11 -16.65 14.46 2.79
C ARG A 11 -17.77 14.09 3.77
N ASN A 12 -18.81 14.91 3.84
CA ASN A 12 -19.90 14.77 4.80
C ASN A 12 -20.91 13.67 4.44
N ASN A 13 -20.78 13.06 3.26
CA ASN A 13 -21.66 11.99 2.78
C ASN A 13 -20.83 10.75 2.38
N PRO A 14 -20.16 10.08 3.34
CA PRO A 14 -19.43 8.84 3.05
C PRO A 14 -20.38 7.78 2.48
N VAL A 15 -19.87 6.90 1.63
CA VAL A 15 -20.72 5.92 0.92
C VAL A 15 -21.34 4.85 1.84
N ILE A 16 -20.76 4.69 3.03
CA ILE A 16 -21.30 3.94 4.16
C ILE A 16 -21.24 4.86 5.38
N ALA A 17 -22.31 4.93 6.17
CA ALA A 17 -22.43 5.85 7.29
C ALA A 17 -21.35 5.62 8.36
N TYR A 18 -20.98 6.68 9.06
CA TYR A 18 -19.90 6.66 10.06
C TYR A 18 -20.22 5.68 11.21
N GLU A 19 -21.46 5.64 11.66
CA GLU A 19 -21.95 4.77 12.72
C GLU A 19 -21.97 3.29 12.31
N GLU A 20 -22.13 2.99 11.02
CA GLU A 20 -22.27 1.62 10.51
C GLU A 20 -20.92 0.96 10.22
N ASP A 21 -19.86 1.72 9.95
CA ASP A 21 -18.61 1.14 9.45
C ASP A 21 -17.33 1.67 10.11
N CYS A 22 -16.46 0.74 10.52
CA CYS A 22 -15.20 1.09 11.17
C CYS A 22 -14.16 1.66 10.20
N VAL A 23 -14.24 1.35 8.90
CA VAL A 23 -13.31 1.90 7.89
C VAL A 23 -13.68 3.35 7.59
N THR A 24 -14.98 3.68 7.46
CA THR A 24 -15.47 5.06 7.39
C THR A 24 -15.01 5.85 8.60
N ARG A 25 -15.15 5.31 9.82
CA ARG A 25 -14.67 6.00 11.03
C ARG A 25 -13.18 6.28 10.96
N LEU A 26 -12.37 5.28 10.66
CA LEU A 26 -10.93 5.45 10.54
C LEU A 26 -10.56 6.54 9.51
N ILE A 27 -11.21 6.54 8.35
CA ILE A 27 -10.98 7.55 7.30
C ILE A 27 -11.37 8.95 7.78
N GLN A 28 -12.53 9.09 8.42
CA GLN A 28 -13.05 10.39 8.85
C GLN A 28 -12.29 10.94 10.07
N ASP A 29 -11.90 10.08 11.00
CA ASP A 29 -11.20 10.42 12.24
C ASP A 29 -9.74 10.84 11.99
N ASP A 30 -9.11 10.30 10.93
CA ASP A 30 -7.73 10.64 10.53
C ASP A 30 -7.63 11.99 9.78
N VAL A 31 -8.76 12.65 9.49
CA VAL A 31 -8.76 13.92 8.76
C VAL A 31 -8.19 15.04 9.64
N ASN A 32 -7.21 15.76 9.11
CA ASN A 32 -6.75 17.00 9.71
C ASN A 32 -7.74 18.14 9.41
N GLU A 33 -8.50 18.56 10.41
CA GLU A 33 -9.50 19.61 10.26
C GLU A 33 -8.93 20.97 9.80
N THR A 34 -7.67 21.28 10.11
CA THR A 34 -7.04 22.51 9.62
C THR A 34 -6.79 22.45 8.12
N ALA A 35 -6.31 21.32 7.61
CA ALA A 35 -6.15 21.10 6.18
C ALA A 35 -7.50 21.09 5.46
N TYR A 36 -8.49 20.37 6.00
CA TYR A 36 -9.84 20.32 5.45
C TYR A 36 -10.49 21.71 5.36
N ASN A 37 -10.40 22.53 6.42
CA ASN A 37 -11.04 23.84 6.42
C ASN A 37 -10.51 24.78 5.32
N ARG A 38 -9.30 24.55 4.78
CA ARG A 38 -8.76 25.31 3.64
C ARG A 38 -9.39 24.93 2.30
N ILE A 39 -9.81 23.67 2.15
CA ILE A 39 -10.24 23.09 0.88
C ILE A 39 -11.71 22.69 0.84
N LYS A 40 -12.43 22.75 1.97
CA LYS A 40 -13.82 22.27 2.09
C LYS A 40 -14.78 22.89 1.07
N ASN A 41 -14.54 24.14 0.68
CA ASN A 41 -15.38 24.86 -0.28
C ASN A 41 -14.89 24.73 -1.73
N TRP A 42 -13.78 24.03 -1.98
CA TRP A 42 -13.29 23.81 -3.33
C TRP A 42 -14.19 22.82 -4.03
N SER A 43 -14.51 23.10 -5.29
CA SER A 43 -15.03 22.11 -6.21
C SER A 43 -14.00 21.00 -6.46
N ILE A 44 -14.49 19.82 -6.83
CA ILE A 44 -13.61 18.71 -7.24
C ILE A 44 -12.76 19.08 -8.46
N SER A 45 -13.26 19.96 -9.33
CA SER A 45 -12.49 20.48 -10.47
C SER A 45 -11.32 21.35 -10.03
N GLU A 46 -11.54 22.31 -9.12
CA GLU A 46 -10.46 23.14 -8.55
C GLU A 46 -9.41 22.27 -7.84
N LEU A 47 -9.84 21.24 -7.11
CA LEU A 47 -8.90 20.32 -6.46
C LEU A 47 -8.09 19.52 -7.49
N ARG A 48 -8.70 19.07 -8.60
CA ARG A 48 -7.98 18.44 -9.73
C ARG A 48 -6.93 19.39 -10.31
N GLU A 49 -7.32 20.61 -10.64
CA GLU A 49 -6.42 21.61 -11.22
C GLU A 49 -5.28 21.96 -10.25
N TYR A 50 -5.57 22.09 -8.96
CA TYR A 50 -4.56 22.30 -7.93
C TYR A 50 -3.53 21.17 -7.88
N VAL A 51 -3.96 19.90 -7.93
CA VAL A 51 -3.03 18.75 -7.93
C VAL A 51 -2.13 18.75 -9.17
N LEU A 52 -2.70 19.09 -10.34
CA LEU A 52 -2.01 19.05 -11.63
C LEU A 52 -1.17 20.31 -11.92
N SER A 53 -1.40 21.43 -11.24
CA SER A 53 -0.68 22.69 -11.45
C SER A 53 0.80 22.60 -11.11
N ASP A 54 1.70 23.04 -11.98
CA ASP A 54 3.15 23.00 -11.74
C ASP A 54 3.62 23.87 -10.55
N GLU A 55 2.80 24.85 -10.17
CA GLU A 55 3.05 25.73 -9.02
C GLU A 55 2.79 25.04 -7.67
N THR A 56 2.02 23.94 -7.65
CA THR A 56 1.72 23.21 -6.42
C THR A 56 2.86 22.25 -6.09
N SER A 57 3.57 22.49 -4.99
CA SER A 57 4.71 21.66 -4.58
C SER A 57 4.31 20.32 -3.95
N VAL A 58 5.29 19.43 -3.75
CA VAL A 58 5.10 18.16 -3.03
C VAL A 58 4.65 18.41 -1.58
N ASP A 59 5.16 19.45 -0.94
CA ASP A 59 4.82 19.82 0.44
C ASP A 59 3.40 20.38 0.54
N ASP A 60 2.97 21.15 -0.45
CA ASP A 60 1.60 21.66 -0.57
C ASP A 60 0.60 20.50 -0.63
N ILE A 61 0.84 19.54 -1.54
CA ILE A 61 0.03 18.31 -1.62
C ILE A 61 0.13 17.53 -0.31
N ALA A 62 1.29 17.52 0.34
CA ALA A 62 1.48 16.78 1.59
C ALA A 62 0.65 17.28 2.75
N PHE A 63 0.41 18.58 2.82
CA PHE A 63 -0.51 19.15 3.77
C PHE A 63 -1.96 18.96 3.31
N THR A 64 -2.28 19.33 2.07
CA THR A 64 -3.64 19.31 1.51
C THR A 64 -4.27 17.92 1.59
N ARG A 65 -3.52 16.85 1.28
CA ARG A 65 -4.05 15.48 1.31
C ARG A 65 -4.56 15.03 2.69
N LYS A 66 -4.11 15.66 3.78
CA LYS A 66 -4.58 15.36 5.14
C LYS A 66 -6.01 15.85 5.39
N GLY A 67 -6.53 16.75 4.55
CA GLY A 67 -7.90 17.26 4.62
C GLY A 67 -8.90 16.45 3.80
N LEU A 68 -8.45 15.39 3.12
CA LEU A 68 -9.25 14.62 2.18
C LEU A 68 -9.71 13.30 2.80
N THR A 69 -10.91 12.86 2.44
CA THR A 69 -11.36 11.47 2.63
C THR A 69 -11.21 10.67 1.35
N SER A 70 -11.30 9.35 1.46
CA SER A 70 -11.19 8.42 0.33
C SER A 70 -12.17 8.74 -0.80
N GLU A 71 -13.40 9.15 -0.48
CA GLU A 71 -14.43 9.55 -1.45
C GLU A 71 -14.03 10.80 -2.23
N VAL A 72 -13.42 11.80 -1.58
CA VAL A 72 -12.94 13.01 -2.27
C VAL A 72 -11.79 12.67 -3.21
N VAL A 73 -10.85 11.81 -2.78
CA VAL A 73 -9.78 11.29 -3.64
C VAL A 73 -10.36 10.54 -4.86
N ALA A 74 -11.37 9.69 -4.64
CA ALA A 74 -12.04 8.96 -5.70
C ALA A 74 -12.79 9.91 -6.67
N ALA A 75 -13.40 10.98 -6.16
CA ALA A 75 -14.10 11.97 -6.96
C ALA A 75 -13.14 12.70 -7.92
N VAL A 76 -11.98 13.15 -7.42
CA VAL A 76 -10.94 13.77 -8.26
C VAL A 76 -10.45 12.79 -9.34
N ALA A 77 -10.12 11.56 -8.96
CA ALA A 77 -9.63 10.56 -9.90
C ALA A 77 -10.64 10.24 -11.03
N LYS A 78 -11.95 10.27 -10.73
CA LYS A 78 -13.02 10.01 -11.70
C LYS A 78 -13.16 11.07 -12.79
N ILE A 79 -12.66 12.29 -12.56
CA ILE A 79 -12.69 13.38 -13.55
C ILE A 79 -11.31 13.60 -14.21
N CYS A 80 -10.33 12.75 -13.90
CA CYS A 80 -9.01 12.78 -14.52
C CYS A 80 -8.98 11.91 -15.78
N SER A 81 -8.29 12.40 -16.81
CA SER A 81 -7.87 11.57 -17.93
C SER A 81 -6.74 10.61 -17.53
N ASN A 82 -6.41 9.63 -18.37
CA ASN A 82 -5.26 8.76 -18.13
C ASN A 82 -3.94 9.54 -18.00
N ALA A 83 -3.78 10.60 -18.80
CA ALA A 83 -2.59 11.45 -18.74
C ALA A 83 -2.51 12.23 -17.43
N ASP A 84 -3.65 12.74 -16.95
CA ASP A 84 -3.73 13.42 -15.65
C ASP A 84 -3.34 12.48 -14.51
N LEU A 85 -3.83 11.23 -14.53
CA LEU A 85 -3.51 10.23 -13.50
C LEU A 85 -2.02 9.87 -13.49
N ILE A 86 -1.40 9.73 -14.67
CA ILE A 86 0.05 9.48 -14.80
C ILE A 86 0.84 10.69 -14.29
N TYR A 87 0.48 11.89 -14.73
CA TYR A 87 1.18 13.13 -14.38
C TYR A 87 1.07 13.44 -12.88
N GLY A 88 -0.16 13.45 -12.35
CA GLY A 88 -0.42 13.66 -10.93
C GLY A 88 0.26 12.60 -10.07
N GLY A 89 0.18 11.33 -10.46
CA GLY A 89 0.87 10.23 -9.76
C GLY A 89 2.38 10.43 -9.70
N LYS A 90 3.02 10.82 -10.82
CA LYS A 90 4.46 11.11 -10.88
C LYS A 90 4.88 12.27 -9.96
N LYS A 91 4.02 13.27 -9.80
CA LYS A 91 4.29 14.48 -9.02
C LYS A 91 4.19 14.26 -7.51
N MET A 92 3.61 13.15 -7.06
CA MET A 92 3.35 12.86 -5.65
C MET A 92 4.16 11.64 -5.15
N PRO A 93 5.50 11.70 -5.09
CA PRO A 93 6.30 10.57 -4.62
C PRO A 93 5.99 10.24 -3.16
N VAL A 94 5.87 8.95 -2.85
CA VAL A 94 5.66 8.44 -1.49
C VAL A 94 6.84 7.54 -1.13
N ILE A 95 7.65 8.00 -0.18
CA ILE A 95 8.85 7.30 0.26
C ILE A 95 8.58 6.59 1.57
N LYS A 96 8.95 5.30 1.66
CA LYS A 96 8.86 4.47 2.87
C LYS A 96 10.15 3.69 3.08
N LYS A 97 10.43 3.32 4.33
CA LYS A 97 11.63 2.59 4.71
C LYS A 97 11.28 1.39 5.59
N ALA A 98 11.80 0.23 5.20
CA ALA A 98 12.02 -0.93 6.04
C ALA A 98 13.55 -1.15 6.11
N ASN A 99 14.07 -2.31 5.68
CA ASN A 99 15.51 -2.46 5.50
C ASN A 99 15.99 -1.61 4.31
N THR A 100 15.27 -1.67 3.19
CA THR A 100 15.46 -0.77 2.03
C THR A 100 14.55 0.47 2.11
N THR A 101 14.90 1.49 1.32
CA THR A 101 14.06 2.68 1.12
C THR A 101 13.43 2.58 -0.27
N ILE A 102 12.10 2.57 -0.34
CA ILE A 102 11.33 2.43 -1.58
C ILE A 102 10.62 3.76 -1.92
N GLY A 103 10.47 4.04 -3.22
CA GLY A 103 9.71 5.20 -3.72
C GLY A 103 10.52 6.47 -3.97
N ILE A 104 11.86 6.41 -3.89
CA ILE A 104 12.72 7.54 -4.24
C ILE A 104 12.61 7.80 -5.75
N PRO A 105 12.39 9.05 -6.21
CA PRO A 105 12.37 9.37 -7.63
C PRO A 105 13.63 8.88 -8.36
N GLY A 106 13.45 8.24 -9.51
CA GLY A 106 14.54 7.63 -10.29
C GLY A 106 14.85 6.17 -9.92
N THR A 107 14.12 5.59 -8.96
CA THR A 107 14.19 4.16 -8.63
C THR A 107 12.93 3.42 -9.07
N PHE A 108 13.05 2.11 -9.34
CA PHE A 108 11.92 1.23 -9.60
C PHE A 108 12.18 -0.12 -8.93
N SER A 109 11.38 -0.44 -7.92
CA SER A 109 11.56 -1.64 -7.11
C SER A 109 10.66 -2.78 -7.58
N CYS A 110 11.13 -4.01 -7.39
CA CYS A 110 10.43 -5.22 -7.80
C CYS A 110 10.24 -6.18 -6.63
N ARG A 111 9.04 -6.73 -6.50
CA ARG A 111 8.77 -7.86 -5.62
C ARG A 111 9.23 -9.14 -6.30
N LEU A 112 10.02 -9.95 -5.58
CA LEU A 112 10.30 -11.32 -5.94
C LEU A 112 9.24 -12.23 -5.28
N GLN A 113 8.45 -12.96 -6.08
CA GLN A 113 7.41 -13.88 -5.57
C GLN A 113 7.69 -15.32 -6.02
N PRO A 114 8.56 -16.06 -5.30
CA PRO A 114 8.94 -17.42 -5.64
C PRO A 114 7.93 -18.42 -5.08
N ASN A 115 6.82 -18.65 -5.79
CA ASN A 115 5.78 -19.58 -5.34
C ASN A 115 6.07 -21.00 -5.82
N ASP A 116 5.66 -22.00 -5.05
CA ASP A 116 5.68 -23.40 -5.45
C ASP A 116 4.30 -24.04 -5.20
N THR A 117 3.91 -25.01 -6.02
CA THR A 117 2.59 -25.65 -5.92
C THR A 117 2.40 -26.51 -4.67
N ARG A 118 3.49 -26.79 -3.94
CA ARG A 118 3.51 -27.60 -2.72
C ARG A 118 4.35 -26.93 -1.63
N ASP A 119 4.68 -25.65 -1.79
CA ASP A 119 5.63 -24.94 -0.93
C ASP A 119 6.99 -25.66 -0.81
N ASP A 120 7.48 -26.29 -1.90
CA ASP A 120 8.80 -26.93 -1.92
C ASP A 120 9.92 -25.88 -1.80
N VAL A 121 10.73 -26.00 -0.75
CA VAL A 121 11.75 -25.00 -0.42
C VAL A 121 12.93 -24.99 -1.39
N GLN A 122 13.20 -26.09 -2.11
CA GLN A 122 14.25 -26.10 -3.12
C GLN A 122 13.79 -25.34 -4.37
N SER A 123 12.53 -25.54 -4.78
CA SER A 123 11.88 -24.78 -5.84
C SER A 123 11.82 -23.28 -5.52
N ILE A 124 11.41 -22.92 -4.29
CA ILE A 124 11.40 -21.54 -3.81
C ILE A 124 12.81 -20.94 -3.85
N ALA A 125 13.81 -21.63 -3.31
CA ALA A 125 15.19 -21.14 -3.31
C ALA A 125 15.75 -20.95 -4.73
N ALA A 126 15.47 -21.88 -5.66
CA ALA A 126 15.91 -21.76 -7.05
C ALA A 126 15.36 -20.49 -7.71
N GLN A 127 14.06 -20.21 -7.54
CA GLN A 127 13.42 -18.99 -8.04
C GLN A 127 13.97 -17.72 -7.37
N ILE A 128 14.35 -17.79 -6.08
CA ILE A 128 15.02 -16.68 -5.39
C ILE A 128 16.36 -16.37 -6.07
N TYR A 129 17.20 -17.37 -6.29
CA TYR A 129 18.50 -17.18 -6.95
C TYR A 129 18.35 -16.63 -8.36
N GLU A 130 17.39 -17.16 -9.14
CA GLU A 130 17.11 -16.66 -10.47
C GLU A 130 16.70 -15.18 -10.43
N GLY A 131 15.68 -14.80 -9.66
CA GLY A 131 15.20 -13.43 -9.69
C GLY A 131 16.17 -12.41 -9.08
N LEU A 132 16.97 -12.81 -8.08
CA LEU A 132 18.08 -11.97 -7.60
C LEU A 132 19.11 -11.69 -8.69
N SER A 133 19.37 -12.64 -9.60
CA SER A 133 20.29 -12.44 -10.73
C SER A 133 19.80 -11.39 -11.73
N PHE A 134 18.49 -11.10 -11.76
CA PHE A 134 17.87 -10.02 -12.53
C PHE A 134 17.66 -8.73 -11.73
N GLY A 135 18.16 -8.66 -10.48
CA GLY A 135 17.98 -7.51 -9.60
C GLY A 135 16.59 -7.36 -8.99
N ALA A 136 15.76 -8.42 -9.00
CA ALA A 136 14.46 -8.40 -8.36
C ALA A 136 14.56 -8.73 -6.86
N GLY A 137 13.61 -8.19 -6.06
CA GLY A 137 13.49 -8.50 -4.65
C GLY A 137 13.91 -7.37 -3.72
N ASP A 138 14.25 -6.18 -4.22
CA ASP A 138 14.55 -5.00 -3.40
C ASP A 138 13.30 -4.43 -2.68
N ALA A 139 12.10 -4.66 -3.25
CA ALA A 139 10.84 -4.33 -2.59
C ALA A 139 10.47 -5.30 -1.48
N VAL A 140 10.55 -6.61 -1.76
CA VAL A 140 10.30 -7.73 -0.82
C VAL A 140 10.56 -9.05 -1.55
N ILE A 141 11.06 -10.06 -0.82
CA ILE A 141 11.02 -11.46 -1.23
C ILE A 141 9.84 -12.11 -0.51
N GLY A 142 8.74 -12.33 -1.23
CA GLY A 142 7.44 -12.65 -0.64
C GLY A 142 6.78 -13.88 -1.24
N VAL A 143 6.59 -14.95 -0.48
CA VAL A 143 5.93 -16.19 -0.95
C VAL A 143 4.44 -16.18 -0.62
N ASN A 144 3.59 -16.54 -1.57
CA ASN A 144 2.18 -16.83 -1.29
C ASN A 144 2.05 -18.34 -1.03
N PRO A 145 1.90 -18.78 0.22
CA PRO A 145 1.95 -20.19 0.56
C PRO A 145 0.69 -20.91 0.09
N VAL A 146 0.82 -22.18 -0.26
CA VAL A 146 -0.32 -23.08 -0.53
C VAL A 146 -0.98 -23.50 0.79
N THR A 147 -0.19 -23.75 1.83
CA THR A 147 -0.68 -24.15 3.15
C THR A 147 -0.53 -23.03 4.18
N ASP A 148 -1.63 -22.61 4.79
CA ASP A 148 -1.68 -21.56 5.82
C ASP A 148 -1.61 -22.16 7.23
N ASP A 149 -0.42 -22.63 7.61
CA ASP A 149 -0.12 -23.10 8.96
C ASP A 149 1.26 -22.61 9.44
N VAL A 150 1.43 -22.56 10.76
CA VAL A 150 2.60 -21.94 11.39
C VAL A 150 3.91 -22.67 11.05
N GLU A 151 3.90 -24.00 10.93
CA GLU A 151 5.10 -24.78 10.64
C GLU A 151 5.56 -24.54 9.20
N ASN A 152 4.62 -24.57 8.25
CA ASN A 152 4.89 -24.27 6.85
C ASN A 152 5.42 -22.84 6.67
N LEU A 153 4.76 -21.85 7.28
CA LEU A 153 5.19 -20.46 7.23
C LEU A 153 6.60 -20.28 7.76
N THR A 154 6.92 -20.90 8.90
CA THR A 154 8.25 -20.85 9.51
C THR A 154 9.30 -21.42 8.56
N ARG A 155 9.05 -22.61 8.00
CA ARG A 155 9.94 -23.28 7.05
C ARG A 155 10.21 -22.44 5.79
N VAL A 156 9.18 -21.79 5.25
CA VAL A 156 9.30 -20.92 4.07
C VAL A 156 10.06 -19.63 4.43
N LEU A 157 9.76 -19.02 5.58
CA LEU A 157 10.48 -17.83 6.07
C LEU A 157 11.96 -18.14 6.30
N ASP A 158 12.29 -19.26 6.94
CA ASP A 158 13.66 -19.70 7.18
C ASP A 158 14.42 -19.92 5.86
N THR A 159 13.74 -20.39 4.81
CA THR A 159 14.34 -20.57 3.48
C THR A 159 14.67 -19.21 2.85
N VAL A 160 13.76 -18.24 2.95
CA VAL A 160 13.97 -16.88 2.44
C VAL A 160 15.11 -16.19 3.20
N TYR A 161 15.07 -16.21 4.53
CA TYR A 161 16.10 -15.60 5.37
C TYR A 161 17.44 -16.32 5.28
N GLY A 162 17.45 -17.63 5.07
CA GLY A 162 18.67 -18.39 4.79
C GLY A 162 19.43 -17.89 3.57
N VAL A 163 18.74 -17.37 2.54
CA VAL A 163 19.39 -16.71 1.39
C VAL A 163 19.77 -15.27 1.73
N ILE A 164 18.87 -14.50 2.35
CA ILE A 164 19.12 -13.10 2.73
C ILE A 164 20.37 -12.99 3.60
N ASP A 165 20.45 -13.77 4.68
CA ASP A 165 21.52 -13.72 5.67
C ASP A 165 22.83 -14.24 5.09
N LYS A 166 22.79 -15.32 4.31
CA LYS A 166 23.98 -15.91 3.67
C LYS A 166 24.70 -14.91 2.76
N PHE A 167 23.96 -14.07 2.04
CA PHE A 167 24.51 -13.10 1.10
C PHE A 167 24.45 -11.66 1.58
N ASN A 168 24.01 -11.42 2.83
CA ASN A 168 23.78 -10.09 3.42
C ASN A 168 22.95 -9.18 2.50
N ILE A 169 21.87 -9.71 1.94
CA ILE A 169 21.05 -9.00 0.95
C ILE A 169 20.23 -7.92 1.67
N PRO A 170 20.34 -6.64 1.28
CA PRO A 170 19.53 -5.59 1.88
C PRO A 170 18.10 -5.69 1.32
N THR A 171 17.26 -6.51 1.95
CA THR A 171 15.84 -6.67 1.63
C THR A 171 15.09 -7.21 2.86
N GLN A 172 13.82 -7.57 2.66
CA GLN A 172 12.89 -8.08 3.66
C GLN A 172 12.17 -9.31 3.13
N GLY A 173 11.97 -10.29 4.01
CA GLY A 173 11.21 -11.51 3.74
C GLY A 173 9.75 -11.39 4.19
N CYS A 174 8.83 -12.01 3.47
CA CYS A 174 7.41 -12.09 3.82
C CYS A 174 6.78 -13.42 3.35
N VAL A 175 5.80 -13.93 4.09
CA VAL A 175 4.92 -15.03 3.63
C VAL A 175 3.48 -14.56 3.74
N LEU A 176 2.78 -14.50 2.60
CA LEU A 176 1.51 -13.80 2.43
C LEU A 176 0.29 -14.63 2.90
N ALA A 177 0.39 -15.22 4.09
CA ALA A 177 -0.66 -16.01 4.72
C ALA A 177 -1.71 -15.14 5.44
N HIS A 178 -2.64 -15.74 6.19
CA HIS A 178 -3.48 -14.95 7.09
C HIS A 178 -2.64 -14.24 8.17
N VAL A 179 -3.01 -12.99 8.50
CA VAL A 179 -2.21 -12.15 9.42
C VAL A 179 -2.06 -12.78 10.81
N THR A 180 -3.06 -13.54 11.28
CA THR A 180 -2.99 -14.23 12.57
C THR A 180 -1.98 -15.37 12.56
N THR A 181 -1.87 -16.11 11.45
CA THR A 181 -0.89 -17.20 11.31
C THR A 181 0.52 -16.63 11.25
N GLN A 182 0.71 -15.51 10.54
CA GLN A 182 2.00 -14.80 10.50
C GLN A 182 2.43 -14.32 11.89
N ILE A 183 1.52 -13.65 12.62
CA ILE A 183 1.79 -13.18 13.99
C ILE A 183 2.16 -14.37 14.90
N GLU A 184 1.45 -15.48 14.80
CA GLU A 184 1.74 -16.66 15.60
C GLU A 184 3.09 -17.30 15.25
N ALA A 185 3.45 -17.39 13.97
CA ALA A 185 4.76 -17.87 13.55
C ALA A 185 5.89 -17.00 14.10
N ILE A 186 5.75 -15.67 14.00
CA ILE A 186 6.73 -14.72 14.53
C ILE A 186 6.84 -14.85 16.06
N ARG A 187 5.71 -15.01 16.77
CA ARG A 187 5.71 -15.24 18.23
C ARG A 187 6.45 -16.52 18.63
N ARG A 188 6.46 -17.53 17.75
CA ARG A 188 7.21 -18.79 17.94
C ARG A 188 8.67 -18.72 17.46
N GLY A 189 9.13 -17.56 17.02
CA GLY A 189 10.52 -17.31 16.66
C GLY A 189 10.82 -17.37 15.16
N ALA A 190 9.81 -17.49 14.29
CA ALA A 190 10.03 -17.36 12.85
C ALA A 190 10.54 -15.94 12.53
N PRO A 191 11.50 -15.80 11.59
CA PRO A 191 12.02 -14.48 11.22
C PRO A 191 10.92 -13.66 10.51
N GLY A 192 10.64 -12.46 11.03
CA GLY A 192 9.56 -11.59 10.54
C GLY A 192 9.99 -10.12 10.49
N GLN A 193 9.67 -9.46 9.37
CA GLN A 193 9.91 -8.02 9.18
C GLN A 193 8.73 -7.30 8.54
N ILE A 194 8.04 -7.94 7.58
CA ILE A 194 6.80 -7.42 6.99
C ILE A 194 5.72 -8.48 7.10
N GLU A 195 4.58 -8.10 7.69
CA GLU A 195 3.35 -8.88 7.69
C GLU A 195 2.42 -8.43 6.57
N ALA A 196 1.90 -9.38 5.81
CA ALA A 196 0.91 -9.13 4.78
C ALA A 196 -0.51 -9.31 5.31
N ILE A 197 -1.44 -8.47 4.88
CA ILE A 197 -2.86 -8.67 5.13
C ILE A 197 -3.66 -8.26 3.91
N ARG A 198 -4.58 -9.12 3.46
CA ARG A 198 -5.57 -8.73 2.47
C ARG A 198 -6.63 -7.89 3.17
N ARG A 199 -6.70 -6.60 2.83
CA ARG A 199 -7.76 -5.71 3.31
C ARG A 199 -8.94 -5.73 2.33
N GLY A 200 -10.15 -5.74 2.86
CA GLY A 200 -11.37 -5.49 2.08
C GLY A 200 -11.88 -4.08 2.36
N ALA A 201 -12.48 -3.45 1.34
CA ALA A 201 -13.37 -2.32 1.60
C ALA A 201 -14.61 -2.82 2.37
N PRO A 202 -15.21 -1.98 3.23
CA PRO A 202 -16.37 -2.37 4.01
C PRO A 202 -17.53 -2.84 3.11
N ARG A 203 -18.27 -3.85 3.58
CA ARG A 203 -19.53 -4.26 2.98
C ARG A 203 -20.65 -3.61 3.79
N ARG A 204 -21.67 -3.09 3.13
CA ARG A 204 -22.94 -2.82 3.82
C ARG A 204 -23.39 -4.14 4.45
N ALA A 205 -23.84 -4.09 5.71
CA ALA A 205 -24.54 -5.22 6.27
C ALA A 205 -25.87 -5.31 5.50
N ASP A 206 -25.99 -6.35 4.66
CA ASP A 206 -27.25 -6.70 4.01
C ASP A 206 -28.25 -7.25 5.04
#